data_AF-A0AAE0X495-F1
#
_entry.id   AF-A0AAE0X495-F1
#
_cell.length_a   1.000
_cell.length_b   1.000
_cell.length_c   1.000
_cell.angle_alpha   90.00
_cell.angle_beta   90.00
_cell.angle_gamma   90.00
#
_symmetry.space_group_name_H-M   'P 1'
#
loop_
_entity.id
_entity.type
_entity.pdbx_description
1 polymer ?
#
loop_
_entity_poly.entity_id
_entity_poly.type
_entity_poly.pdbx_seq_one_letter_code
_entity_poly.pdbx_strand_id
1 'polypeptide(L)'
;MDSDDDTPGGGSRGDTPDLTKLTARQRAKLGDASHEYLKLSDEVQVKKVFTAEELSMRRLEMARRRRNLSEKRNEEVKMETINKLLKKQAPKVSRRTLLAGEEMPDGEFMKADPMYIRWISNKKGNRVALPDDMAAGPIGQLFSAGGGGGPRKMVQEVS
;
A
#
# COMPACT_ATOMS: atom_id res chain seq x y z
N MET A 1 -0.99 -22.91 51.74
CA MET A 1 -1.13 -24.32 51.34
C MET A 1 -2.39 -24.42 50.51
N ASP A 2 -2.22 -24.84 49.25
CA ASP A 2 -3.18 -25.01 48.15
C ASP A 2 -4.43 -25.83 48.48
N SER A 3 -5.57 -25.58 47.79
CA SER A 3 -5.96 -26.29 46.56
C SER A 3 -7.39 -25.93 46.12
N ASP A 4 -7.51 -25.61 44.82
CA ASP A 4 -8.56 -25.90 43.82
C ASP A 4 -10.01 -26.23 44.25
N ASP A 5 -11.00 -25.59 43.62
CA ASP A 5 -11.92 -26.31 42.70
C ASP A 5 -12.78 -25.35 41.85
N ASP A 6 -13.05 -25.82 40.64
CA ASP A 6 -13.54 -25.17 39.44
C ASP A 6 -15.08 -25.11 39.34
N THR A 7 -15.55 -24.05 38.66
CA THR A 7 -16.73 -24.00 37.77
C THR A 7 -18.12 -24.51 38.26
N PRO A 8 -19.15 -23.64 38.35
CA PRO A 8 -20.51 -24.06 38.06
C PRO A 8 -20.80 -23.86 36.56
N GLY A 9 -21.16 -24.97 35.93
CA GLY A 9 -21.44 -25.09 34.51
C GLY A 9 -22.64 -24.28 34.02
N GLY A 10 -22.75 -24.27 32.69
CA GLY A 10 -23.72 -23.48 31.94
C GLY A 10 -25.20 -23.85 32.15
N GLY A 11 -26.03 -22.83 32.00
CA GLY A 11 -27.45 -22.89 31.70
C GLY A 11 -27.83 -21.53 31.10
N SER A 12 -27.93 -21.42 29.78
CA SER A 12 -29.19 -21.54 29.04
C SER A 12 -30.16 -20.37 29.31
N ARG A 13 -30.36 -19.58 28.26
CA ARG A 13 -31.62 -18.90 27.88
C ARG A 13 -32.22 -17.91 28.89
N GLY A 14 -32.12 -16.62 28.55
CA GLY A 14 -33.21 -15.70 28.89
C GLY A 14 -32.84 -14.31 29.39
N ASP A 15 -31.60 -13.84 29.27
CA ASP A 15 -31.34 -12.45 29.62
C ASP A 15 -31.80 -11.55 28.47
N THR A 16 -33.08 -11.18 28.49
CA THR A 16 -33.58 -10.07 27.67
C THR A 16 -32.69 -8.88 27.94
N PRO A 17 -31.99 -8.33 26.93
CA PRO A 17 -31.01 -7.28 27.17
C PRO A 17 -31.70 -6.09 27.83
N ASP A 18 -31.16 -5.64 28.95
CA ASP A 18 -31.67 -4.52 29.75
C ASP A 18 -31.84 -3.27 28.86
N LEU A 19 -33.10 -2.99 28.50
CA LEU A 19 -33.53 -1.98 27.53
C LEU A 19 -33.10 -0.57 27.95
N THR A 20 -32.91 -0.35 29.25
CA THR A 20 -32.52 0.95 29.82
C THR A 20 -31.08 1.35 29.47
N LYS A 21 -30.21 0.36 29.23
CA LYS A 21 -28.78 0.57 28.94
C LYS A 21 -28.47 0.71 27.44
N LEU A 22 -29.46 0.49 26.58
CA LEU A 22 -29.29 0.56 25.13
C LEU A 22 -29.41 2.00 24.62
N THR A 23 -28.59 2.34 23.61
CA THR A 23 -28.73 3.60 22.88
C THR A 23 -30.03 3.61 22.09
N ALA A 24 -30.59 4.79 21.81
CA ALA A 24 -31.86 4.93 21.09
C ALA A 24 -31.90 4.13 19.76
N ARG A 25 -30.77 4.03 19.04
CA ARG A 25 -30.64 3.23 17.81
C ARG A 25 -30.70 1.71 18.06
N GLN A 26 -30.20 1.24 19.20
CA GLN A 26 -30.23 -0.18 19.56
C GLN A 26 -31.61 -0.58 20.09
N ARG A 27 -32.28 0.28 20.86
CA ARG A 27 -33.68 0.06 21.29
C ARG A 27 -34.65 0.01 20.11
N ALA A 28 -34.45 0.87 19.11
CA ALA A 28 -35.27 0.87 17.90
C ALA A 28 -35.15 -0.45 17.09
N LYS A 29 -34.00 -1.14 17.15
CA LYS A 29 -33.82 -2.46 16.50
C LYS A 29 -34.50 -3.59 17.26
N LEU A 30 -34.79 -3.42 18.55
CA LEU A 30 -35.34 -4.46 19.42
C LEU A 30 -36.87 -4.36 19.59
N GLY A 31 -37.52 -3.39 18.91
CA GLY A 31 -38.98 -3.27 18.87
C GLY A 31 -39.63 -2.65 20.11
N ASP A 32 -38.84 -2.20 21.10
CA ASP A 32 -39.32 -1.60 22.37
C ASP A 32 -39.52 -0.08 22.28
N ALA A 33 -39.25 0.54 21.13
CA ALA A 33 -39.76 1.88 20.87
C ALA A 33 -41.26 1.73 20.60
N SER A 34 -42.08 1.99 21.62
CA SER A 34 -43.53 2.14 21.51
C SER A 34 -43.84 2.84 20.19
N HIS A 35 -44.45 2.09 19.28
CA HIS A 35 -44.88 2.53 17.96
C HIS A 35 -46.08 3.48 18.05
N GLU A 36 -46.04 4.46 18.97
CA GLU A 36 -46.83 5.66 18.84
C GLU A 36 -46.15 6.52 17.79
N TYR A 37 -46.32 6.12 16.53
CA TYR A 37 -45.96 6.93 15.39
C TYR A 37 -46.77 8.21 15.49
N LEU A 38 -46.16 9.26 16.05
CA LEU A 38 -46.58 10.63 15.84
C LEU A 38 -46.49 10.85 14.33
N LYS A 39 -47.59 10.57 13.62
CA LYS A 39 -47.71 10.80 12.18
C LYS A 39 -47.36 12.26 11.96
N LEU A 40 -46.21 12.49 11.34
CA LEU A 40 -45.89 13.80 10.78
C LEU A 40 -47.02 14.13 9.80
N SER A 41 -47.51 15.37 9.81
CA SER A 41 -48.53 15.77 8.87
C SER A 41 -47.98 15.62 7.44
N ASP A 42 -48.72 14.93 6.58
CA ASP A 42 -48.44 14.81 5.13
C ASP A 42 -48.76 16.12 4.38
N GLU A 43 -48.94 17.22 5.11
CA GLU A 43 -49.28 18.51 4.55
C GLU A 43 -48.04 19.07 3.85
N VAL A 44 -48.15 19.29 2.53
CA VAL A 44 -47.06 19.75 1.67
C VAL A 44 -46.50 21.05 2.25
N GLN A 45 -45.35 20.94 2.95
CA GLN A 45 -44.70 22.08 3.57
C GLN A 45 -44.26 23.03 2.46
N VAL A 46 -45.02 24.12 2.28
CA VAL A 46 -44.68 25.19 1.36
C VAL A 46 -43.29 25.69 1.74
N LYS A 47 -42.35 25.63 0.79
CA LYS A 47 -40.97 26.07 1.03
C LYS A 47 -41.00 27.49 1.58
N LYS A 48 -40.36 27.69 2.75
CA LYS A 48 -40.21 29.01 3.37
C LYS A 48 -39.65 29.98 2.32
N VAL A 49 -40.45 30.99 1.99
CA VAL A 49 -40.03 32.09 1.12
C VAL A 49 -39.13 32.98 1.97
N PHE A 50 -37.82 32.80 1.80
CA PHE A 50 -36.84 33.66 2.44
C PHE A 50 -36.95 35.07 1.88
N THR A 51 -36.79 36.07 2.74
CA THR A 51 -36.70 37.45 2.29
C THR A 51 -35.45 37.65 1.42
N ALA A 52 -35.48 38.64 0.52
CA ALA A 52 -34.37 38.89 -0.40
C ALA A 52 -33.02 39.10 0.32
N GLU A 53 -33.07 39.66 1.53
CA GLU A 53 -31.93 39.89 2.40
C GLU A 53 -31.33 38.58 2.96
N GLU A 54 -32.15 37.67 3.47
CA GLU A 54 -31.71 36.34 3.92
C GLU A 54 -31.10 35.51 2.78
N LEU A 55 -31.69 35.62 1.58
CA LEU A 55 -31.20 34.96 0.38
C LEU A 55 -29.82 35.52 -0.04
N SER A 56 -29.61 36.83 0.14
CA SER A 56 -28.31 37.47 -0.10
C SER A 56 -27.25 36.98 0.89
N MET A 57 -27.59 36.92 2.19
CA MET A 57 -26.69 36.44 3.24
C MET A 57 -26.32 34.98 3.02
N ARG A 58 -27.27 34.13 2.64
CA ARG A 58 -27.01 32.73 2.32
C ARG A 58 -26.11 32.55 1.09
N ARG A 59 -26.25 33.40 0.07
CA ARG A 59 -25.38 33.40 -1.11
C ARG A 59 -23.96 33.85 -0.76
N LEU A 60 -23.82 34.89 0.05
CA LEU A 60 -22.53 35.40 0.54
C LEU A 60 -21.82 34.35 1.41
N GLU A 61 -22.54 33.72 2.33
CA GLU A 61 -22.06 32.63 3.17
C GLU A 61 -21.57 31.44 2.32
N MET A 62 -22.36 31.01 1.32
CA MET A 62 -21.93 29.94 0.40
C MET A 62 -20.71 30.35 -0.44
N ALA A 63 -20.64 31.60 -0.89
CA ALA A 63 -19.47 32.10 -1.62
C ALA A 63 -18.21 32.08 -0.74
N ARG A 64 -18.33 32.48 0.53
CA ARG A 64 -17.24 32.39 1.51
C ARG A 64 -16.81 30.95 1.75
N ARG A 65 -17.75 30.04 2.02
CA ARG A 65 -17.46 28.60 2.21
C ARG A 65 -16.80 27.98 0.98
N ARG A 66 -17.23 28.36 -0.23
CA ARG A 66 -16.61 27.92 -1.49
C ARG A 66 -15.17 28.40 -1.63
N ARG A 67 -14.88 29.67 -1.29
CA ARG A 67 -13.51 30.21 -1.29
C ARG A 67 -12.61 29.48 -0.30
N ASN A 68 -13.03 29.36 0.96
CA ASN A 68 -12.25 28.67 1.99
C ASN A 68 -11.96 27.20 1.61
N LEU A 69 -12.93 26.51 1.00
CA LEU A 69 -12.74 25.13 0.54
C LEU A 69 -11.75 25.05 -0.62
N SER A 70 -11.78 26.02 -1.54
CA SER A 70 -10.80 26.11 -2.62
C SER A 70 -9.39 26.39 -2.11
N GLU A 71 -9.26 27.29 -1.13
CA GLU A 71 -7.99 27.60 -0.47
C GLU A 71 -7.42 26.37 0.24
N LYS A 72 -8.25 25.66 1.02
CA LYS A 72 -7.86 24.40 1.68
C LYS A 72 -7.36 23.36 0.68
N ARG A 73 -8.07 23.17 -0.45
CA ARG A 73 -7.62 22.25 -1.51
C ARG A 73 -6.31 22.69 -2.14
N ASN A 74 -6.13 23.98 -2.38
CA ASN A 74 -4.89 24.52 -2.95
C ASN A 74 -3.71 24.32 -1.99
N GLU A 75 -3.90 24.53 -0.69
CA GLU A 75 -2.89 24.28 0.34
C GLU A 75 -2.54 22.80 0.44
N GLU A 76 -3.54 21.90 0.45
CA GLU A 76 -3.33 20.44 0.44
C GLU A 76 -2.54 20.00 -0.79
N VAL A 77 -2.89 20.49 -1.98
CA VAL A 77 -2.18 20.18 -3.24
C VAL A 77 -0.76 20.74 -3.22
N LYS A 78 -0.54 21.95 -2.69
CA LYS A 78 0.81 22.53 -2.53
C LYS A 78 1.65 21.68 -1.58
N MET A 79 1.12 21.29 -0.42
CA MET A 79 1.81 20.44 0.53
C MET A 79 2.09 19.05 -0.05
N GLU A 80 1.16 18.47 -0.79
CA GLU A 80 1.37 17.19 -1.49
C GLU A 80 2.46 17.31 -2.56
N THR A 81 2.48 18.40 -3.33
CA THR A 81 3.52 18.67 -4.34
C THR A 81 4.88 18.85 -3.71
N ILE A 82 4.96 19.64 -2.63
CA ILE A 82 6.18 19.80 -1.85
C ILE A 82 6.65 18.45 -1.31
N ASN A 83 5.76 17.65 -0.74
CA ASN A 83 6.09 16.32 -0.25
C ASN A 83 6.56 15.39 -1.37
N LYS A 84 6.02 15.50 -2.58
CA LYS A 84 6.51 14.78 -3.77
C LYS A 84 7.91 15.21 -4.22
N LEU A 85 8.36 16.41 -3.88
CA LEU A 85 9.70 16.92 -4.19
C LEU A 85 10.70 16.66 -3.06
N LEU A 86 10.29 16.89 -1.81
CA LEU A 86 11.13 16.72 -0.62
C LEU A 86 11.28 15.26 -0.22
N LYS A 87 10.20 14.48 -0.28
CA LYS A 87 10.30 13.03 -0.10
C LYS A 87 10.82 12.48 -1.42
N LYS A 88 12.10 12.09 -1.45
CA LYS A 88 12.73 11.35 -2.56
C LYS A 88 11.69 10.39 -3.14
N GLN A 89 11.19 10.69 -4.34
CA GLN A 89 10.34 9.74 -5.04
C GLN A 89 11.16 8.47 -5.17
N ALA A 90 10.57 7.33 -4.80
CA ALA A 90 11.24 6.05 -5.00
C ALA A 90 11.74 6.04 -6.45
N PRO A 91 13.05 5.84 -6.69
CA PRO A 91 13.58 5.86 -8.03
C PRO A 91 12.74 4.87 -8.84
N LYS A 92 12.09 5.35 -9.90
CA LYS A 92 11.42 4.45 -10.84
C LYS A 92 12.55 3.65 -11.47
N VAL A 93 12.84 2.49 -10.91
CA VAL A 93 13.86 1.58 -11.41
C VAL A 93 13.35 1.04 -12.74
N SER A 94 13.59 1.80 -13.81
CA SER A 94 13.54 1.28 -15.15
C SER A 94 14.57 0.16 -15.18
N ARG A 95 14.18 -1.04 -15.64
CA ARG A 95 15.10 -2.17 -15.82
C ARG A 95 16.34 -1.82 -16.65
N ARG A 96 16.36 -0.67 -17.33
CA ARG A 96 17.49 -0.14 -18.08
C ARG A 96 18.55 0.53 -17.21
N THR A 97 18.20 1.20 -16.11
CA THR A 97 19.18 1.84 -15.21
C THR A 97 19.92 0.81 -14.34
N LEU A 98 19.31 -0.34 -14.04
CA LEU A 98 20.00 -1.49 -13.43
C LEU A 98 21.09 -2.09 -14.33
N LEU A 99 21.03 -1.87 -15.65
CA LEU A 99 22.01 -2.35 -16.61
C LEU A 99 23.08 -1.30 -16.94
N ALA A 100 22.88 -0.04 -16.55
CA ALA A 100 23.74 1.08 -16.93
C ALA A 100 24.84 1.41 -15.90
N GLY A 101 24.89 0.73 -14.75
CA GLY A 101 26.00 0.86 -13.80
C GLY A 101 26.25 2.27 -13.29
N GLU A 102 25.23 3.14 -13.28
CA GLU A 102 25.35 4.44 -12.62
C GLU A 102 25.21 4.25 -11.11
N GLU A 103 26.26 4.72 -10.45
CA GLU A 103 26.61 4.66 -9.03
C GLU A 103 25.43 4.99 -8.12
N MET A 104 24.78 3.94 -7.59
CA MET A 104 23.92 4.05 -6.42
C MET A 104 24.83 4.03 -5.19
N PRO A 105 24.80 5.05 -4.30
CA PRO A 105 25.57 4.99 -3.07
C PRO A 105 24.93 3.93 -2.16
N ASP A 106 25.73 2.94 -1.76
CA ASP A 106 25.42 1.89 -0.78
C ASP A 106 24.20 0.98 -1.06
N GLY A 107 24.10 0.48 -2.29
CA GLY A 107 23.37 -0.76 -2.55
C GLY A 107 24.38 -1.85 -2.81
N GLU A 108 24.51 -2.84 -1.89
CA GLU A 108 25.23 -4.09 -2.12
C GLU A 108 25.08 -4.49 -3.59
N PHE A 109 26.20 -4.48 -4.34
CA PHE A 109 26.20 -4.89 -5.74
C PHE A 109 25.35 -6.15 -5.84
N MET A 110 24.22 -6.08 -6.55
CA MET A 110 23.29 -7.21 -6.65
C MET A 110 24.11 -8.44 -7.04
N LYS A 111 24.35 -9.32 -6.06
CA LYS A 111 25.22 -10.47 -6.23
C LYS A 111 24.67 -11.25 -7.41
N ALA A 112 25.53 -11.56 -8.38
CA ALA A 112 25.10 -12.33 -9.54
C ALA A 112 24.48 -13.64 -9.04
N ASP A 113 23.27 -13.96 -9.50
CA ASP A 113 22.56 -15.16 -9.08
C ASP A 113 23.45 -16.39 -9.37
N PRO A 114 23.82 -17.18 -8.34
CA PRO A 114 24.73 -18.32 -8.49
C PRO A 114 24.22 -19.42 -9.42
N MET A 115 22.93 -19.40 -9.79
CA MET A 115 22.36 -20.40 -10.69
C MET A 115 22.65 -20.11 -12.17
N TYR A 116 22.93 -18.86 -12.55
CA TYR A 116 23.01 -18.46 -13.95
C TYR A 116 24.42 -17.99 -14.36
N ILE A 117 24.89 -18.50 -15.49
CA ILE A 117 26.09 -18.01 -16.17
C ILE A 117 25.67 -17.01 -17.24
N ARG A 118 26.30 -15.82 -17.27
CA ARG A 118 25.97 -14.78 -18.25
C ARG A 118 26.85 -14.88 -19.48
N TRP A 119 26.25 -15.23 -20.62
CA TRP A 119 26.88 -15.13 -21.94
C TRP A 119 26.61 -13.77 -22.57
N ILE A 120 27.65 -13.11 -23.09
CA ILE A 120 27.55 -11.81 -23.76
C ILE A 120 28.19 -11.96 -25.15
N SER A 121 27.37 -11.88 -26.19
CA SER A 121 27.83 -11.78 -27.59
C SER A 121 27.57 -10.37 -28.10
N ASN A 122 28.61 -9.71 -28.59
CA ASN A 122 28.51 -8.38 -29.20
C ASN A 122 29.42 -8.30 -30.42
N LYS A 123 29.37 -7.17 -31.15
CA LYS A 123 30.19 -6.95 -32.34
C LYS A 123 31.71 -6.99 -32.08
N LYS A 124 32.14 -6.75 -30.84
CA LYS A 124 33.56 -6.81 -30.42
C LYS A 124 33.99 -8.24 -30.04
N GLY A 125 33.06 -9.19 -29.95
CA GLY A 125 33.33 -10.58 -29.63
C GLY A 125 32.39 -11.15 -28.56
N ASN A 126 32.76 -12.33 -28.08
CA ASN A 126 31.99 -13.10 -27.13
C ASN A 126 32.74 -13.21 -25.79
N ARG A 127 32.03 -13.04 -24.68
CA ARG A 127 32.58 -13.17 -23.32
C ARG A 127 31.59 -13.85 -22.38
N VAL A 128 32.13 -14.54 -21.38
CA VAL A 128 31.37 -15.25 -20.35
C VAL A 128 31.68 -14.63 -19.00
N ALA A 129 30.65 -14.35 -18.21
CA ALA A 129 30.80 -13.90 -16.83
C ALA A 129 30.25 -14.99 -15.89
N LEU A 130 31.08 -15.39 -14.94
CA LEU A 130 30.76 -16.36 -13.90
C LEU A 130 30.53 -15.62 -12.58
N PRO A 131 29.48 -15.96 -11.80
CA PRO A 131 29.33 -15.50 -10.43
C PRO A 131 30.53 -15.94 -9.57
N ASP A 132 30.94 -15.10 -8.61
CA ASP A 132 32.09 -15.35 -7.74
C ASP A 132 31.93 -16.67 -6.95
N ASP A 133 30.70 -17.00 -6.55
CA ASP A 133 30.38 -18.26 -5.87
C ASP A 133 30.70 -19.50 -6.73
N MET A 134 30.49 -19.42 -8.05
CA MET A 134 30.85 -20.48 -8.99
C MET A 134 32.33 -20.46 -9.36
N ALA A 135 32.95 -19.28 -9.35
CA ALA A 135 34.37 -19.11 -9.64
C ALA A 135 35.25 -19.80 -8.59
N ALA A 136 34.81 -19.85 -7.32
CA ALA A 136 35.48 -20.59 -6.25
C ALA A 136 35.30 -22.11 -6.34
N GLY A 137 34.29 -22.58 -7.09
CA GLY A 137 33.97 -24.00 -7.25
C GLY A 137 34.76 -24.70 -8.36
N PRO A 138 34.50 -26.01 -8.57
CA PRO A 138 35.18 -26.80 -9.61
C PRO A 138 34.98 -26.25 -11.03
N ILE A 139 33.84 -25.62 -11.30
CA ILE A 139 33.54 -24.98 -12.58
C ILE A 139 34.49 -23.80 -12.82
N GLY A 140 34.76 -22.98 -11.80
CA GLY A 140 35.69 -21.85 -11.90
C GLY A 140 37.13 -22.25 -12.21
N GLN A 141 37.56 -23.46 -11.82
CA GLN A 141 38.87 -24.00 -12.18
C GLN A 141 39.05 -24.23 -13.69
N LEU A 142 37.95 -24.40 -14.44
CA LEU A 142 38.00 -24.48 -15.90
C LEU A 142 38.33 -23.13 -16.54
N PHE A 143 38.01 -22.02 -15.85
CA PHE A 143 38.21 -20.65 -16.31
C PHE A 143 39.43 -19.97 -15.67
N SER A 144 39.98 -20.52 -14.59
CA SER A 144 41.23 -20.04 -14.00
C SER A 144 42.44 -20.61 -14.76
N ALA A 145 43.40 -19.75 -15.07
CA ALA A 145 44.53 -20.01 -15.95
C ALA A 145 45.55 -21.06 -15.45
N GLY A 146 45.24 -21.83 -14.40
CA GLY A 146 46.13 -22.80 -13.77
C GLY A 146 45.67 -24.27 -13.82
N GLY A 147 44.47 -24.56 -14.31
CA GLY A 147 43.86 -25.90 -14.23
C GLY A 147 44.10 -26.81 -15.45
N GLY A 148 45.35 -27.14 -15.78
CA GLY A 148 45.68 -28.23 -16.72
C GLY A 148 46.07 -27.79 -18.13
N GLY A 149 47.37 -27.91 -18.44
CA GLY A 149 48.02 -27.50 -19.69
C GLY A 149 47.65 -28.36 -20.91
N GLY A 150 46.57 -27.98 -21.59
CA GLY A 150 46.26 -28.46 -22.94
C GLY A 150 45.25 -27.52 -23.63
N PRO A 151 45.14 -27.55 -24.97
CA PRO A 151 44.12 -26.78 -25.68
C PRO A 151 42.73 -27.32 -25.34
N ARG A 152 42.03 -26.64 -24.41
CA ARG A 152 40.68 -27.04 -23.99
C ARG A 152 39.66 -26.48 -24.97
N LYS A 153 39.07 -27.34 -25.80
CA LYS A 153 37.89 -27.01 -26.60
C LYS A 153 36.70 -26.86 -25.64
N MET A 154 36.45 -25.63 -25.17
CA MET A 154 35.36 -25.32 -24.24
C MET A 154 33.97 -25.24 -24.91
N VAL A 155 33.93 -25.24 -26.24
CA VAL A 155 32.68 -25.13 -27.01
C VAL A 155 32.67 -26.20 -28.10
N GLN A 156 31.63 -27.02 -28.12
CA GLN A 156 31.34 -27.98 -29.18
C GLN A 156 30.05 -27.56 -29.87
N GLU A 157 30.10 -27.38 -31.19
CA GLU A 157 28.90 -27.22 -32.00
C GLU A 157 28.18 -28.57 -32.05
N VAL A 158 26.90 -28.57 -31.70
CA VAL A 158 26.01 -29.73 -31.84
C VAL A 158 25.26 -29.52 -33.16
N SER A 159 25.51 -30.39 -34.15
CA SER A 159 24.66 -30.53 -35.35
C SER A 159 23.51 -31.47 -35.08
#